data_AF-A0A0A1X2F0-F1
#
_entry.id   AF-A0A0A1X2F0-F1
#
_cell.length_a   1.000
_cell.length_b   1.000
_cell.length_c   1.000
_cell.angle_alpha   90.00
_cell.angle_beta   90.00
_cell.angle_gamma   90.00
#
_symmetry.space_group_name_H-M   'P 1'
#
loop_
_entity.id
_entity.type
_entity.pdbx_description
1 polymer ?
#
loop_
_entity_poly.entity_id
_entity_poly.type
_entity_poly.pdbx_seq_one_letter_code
_entity_poly.pdbx_strand_id
1 'polypeptide(L)'
;MVLNTEIFFTGINNFCDDIQFMTKREVSLYWRVCWAFLTPLSMIVIFVYSLSTIESLTYSGNLYPDSANISGWILFTIGMAQFPLWAIWNISTNTNGGIWDSICSSIRSSPKWGPSKENDKREWIAFKAKCAQERANRNESGKIKQLCQKIQNLIRCS
;
A
#
# COMPACT_ATOMS: atom_id res chain seq x y z
N MET A 1 -8.75 11.06 6.94
CA MET A 1 -8.69 10.54 5.54
C MET A 1 -7.30 10.76 4.91
N VAL A 2 -6.68 11.95 5.03
CA VAL A 2 -5.34 12.27 4.48
C VAL A 2 -4.19 11.42 5.06
N LEU A 3 -4.26 11.03 6.33
CA LEU A 3 -3.24 10.19 6.98
C LEU A 3 -3.10 8.77 6.38
N ASN A 4 -4.18 8.17 5.86
CA ASN A 4 -4.13 6.81 5.29
C ASN A 4 -3.41 6.78 3.93
N THR A 5 -3.55 7.84 3.14
CA THR A 5 -2.92 7.97 1.83
C THR A 5 -1.42 8.22 1.92
N GLU A 6 -0.94 8.96 2.93
CA GLU A 6 0.51 9.18 3.11
C GLU A 6 1.25 7.92 3.55
N ILE A 7 0.63 7.11 4.42
CA ILE A 7 1.17 5.80 4.81
C ILE A 7 1.28 4.88 3.59
N PHE A 8 0.23 4.85 2.76
CA PHE A 8 0.22 4.07 1.52
C PHE A 8 1.31 4.52 0.55
N PHE A 9 1.44 5.83 0.30
CA PHE A 9 2.44 6.36 -0.64
C PHE A 9 3.87 6.18 -0.13
N THR A 10 4.10 6.33 1.18
CA THR A 10 5.41 6.10 1.80
C THR A 10 5.79 4.62 1.75
N GLY A 11 4.83 3.71 2.00
CA GLY A 11 5.00 2.28 1.85
C GLY A 11 5.34 1.87 0.41
N ILE A 12 4.62 2.41 -0.58
CA ILE A 12 4.85 2.13 -2.00
C ILE A 12 6.23 2.62 -2.44
N ASN A 13 6.66 3.80 -2.01
CA ASN A 13 7.99 4.30 -2.35
C ASN A 13 9.09 3.40 -1.79
N ASN A 14 8.96 2.95 -0.56
CA ASN A 14 9.90 2.00 0.04
C ASN A 14 9.94 0.68 -0.75
N PHE A 15 8.77 0.13 -1.06
CA PHE A 15 8.64 -1.10 -1.85
C PHE A 15 9.24 -0.96 -3.26
N CYS A 16 9.06 0.18 -3.92
CA CYS A 16 9.66 0.44 -5.22
C CYS A 16 11.19 0.51 -5.16
N ASP A 17 11.75 1.10 -4.11
CA ASP A 17 13.21 1.10 -3.91
C ASP A 17 13.73 -0.33 -3.70
N ASP A 18 12.98 -1.16 -3.00
CA ASP A 18 13.36 -2.55 -2.75
C ASP A 18 13.36 -3.39 -4.05
N ILE A 19 12.37 -3.18 -4.92
CA ILE A 19 12.36 -3.78 -6.27
C ILE A 19 13.53 -3.26 -7.12
N GLN A 20 13.86 -1.96 -7.03
CA GLN A 20 14.97 -1.36 -7.77
C GLN A 20 16.31 -1.98 -7.35
N PHE A 21 16.49 -2.22 -6.04
CA PHE A 21 17.65 -2.90 -5.51
C PHE A 21 17.77 -4.34 -6.02
N MET A 22 16.67 -5.11 -5.98
CA MET A 22 16.66 -6.50 -6.45
C MET A 22 16.89 -6.63 -7.97
N THR A 23 16.34 -5.68 -8.76
CA THR A 23 16.36 -5.74 -10.23
C THR A 23 17.56 -5.01 -10.84
N LYS A 24 18.29 -4.20 -10.05
CA LYS A 24 19.39 -3.32 -10.49
C LYS A 24 19.03 -2.40 -11.67
N ARG A 25 17.74 -2.14 -11.86
CA ARG A 25 17.19 -1.31 -12.95
C ARG A 25 16.19 -0.34 -12.34
N GLU A 26 16.20 0.91 -12.81
CA GLU A 26 15.23 1.90 -12.36
C GLU A 26 13.80 1.48 -12.71
N VAL A 27 12.96 1.38 -11.69
CA VAL A 27 11.55 1.02 -11.85
C VAL A 27 10.83 2.23 -12.44
N SER A 28 10.38 2.13 -13.69
CA SER A 28 9.69 3.22 -14.36
C SER A 28 8.40 3.60 -13.62
N LEU A 29 8.03 4.89 -13.66
CA LEU A 29 6.84 5.43 -12.98
C LEU A 29 5.54 4.69 -13.36
N TYR A 30 5.47 4.15 -14.59
CA TYR A 30 4.35 3.32 -15.06
C TYR A 30 4.11 2.11 -14.16
N TRP A 31 5.17 1.41 -13.76
CA TRP A 31 5.04 0.27 -12.85
C TRP A 31 4.56 0.72 -11.46
N ARG A 32 5.03 1.86 -10.95
CA ARG A 32 4.58 2.36 -9.64
C ARG A 32 3.08 2.67 -9.63
N VAL A 33 2.60 3.34 -10.69
CA VAL A 33 1.18 3.69 -10.84
C VAL A 33 0.33 2.44 -11.05
N CYS A 34 0.81 1.49 -11.85
CA CYS A 34 0.16 0.19 -12.04
C CYS A 34 -0.06 -0.51 -10.69
N TRP A 35 0.95 -0.62 -9.85
CA TRP A 35 0.81 -1.29 -8.56
C TRP A 35 -0.04 -0.51 -7.55
N ALA A 36 0.02 0.83 -7.59
CA ALA A 36 -0.73 1.68 -6.68
C ALA A 36 -2.23 1.79 -7.05
N PHE A 37 -2.57 1.73 -8.33
CA PHE A 37 -3.92 1.99 -8.83
C PHE A 37 -4.56 0.82 -9.54
N LEU A 38 -3.83 0.11 -10.42
CA LEU A 38 -4.39 -1.03 -11.16
C LEU A 38 -4.71 -2.21 -10.26
N THR A 39 -3.86 -2.49 -9.25
CA THR A 39 -4.10 -3.57 -8.30
C THR A 39 -5.37 -3.36 -7.48
N PRO A 40 -5.57 -2.24 -6.77
CA PRO A 40 -6.82 -2.02 -6.02
C PRO A 40 -8.03 -1.88 -6.95
N LEU A 41 -7.87 -1.23 -8.11
CA LEU A 41 -8.97 -1.10 -9.08
C LEU A 41 -9.41 -2.45 -9.62
N SER A 42 -8.48 -3.30 -10.05
CA SER A 42 -8.81 -4.62 -10.59
C SER A 42 -9.46 -5.52 -9.53
N MET A 43 -8.98 -5.47 -8.28
CA MET A 43 -9.64 -6.15 -7.15
C MET A 43 -11.09 -5.69 -6.98
N ILE A 44 -11.35 -4.38 -6.99
CA ILE A 44 -12.71 -3.84 -6.84
C ILE A 44 -13.59 -4.25 -8.02
N VAL A 45 -13.09 -4.14 -9.26
CA VAL A 45 -13.85 -4.49 -10.47
C VAL A 45 -14.26 -5.95 -10.45
N ILE A 46 -13.33 -6.87 -10.17
CA ILE A 46 -13.63 -8.31 -10.12
C ILE A 46 -14.61 -8.62 -8.99
N PHE A 47 -14.45 -7.95 -7.84
CA PHE A 47 -15.38 -8.11 -6.71
C PHE A 47 -16.79 -7.65 -7.06
N VAL A 48 -16.96 -6.46 -7.65
CA VAL A 48 -18.28 -5.94 -8.07
C VAL A 48 -18.89 -6.80 -9.17
N TYR A 49 -18.08 -7.26 -10.13
CA TYR A 49 -18.52 -8.20 -11.17
C TYR A 49 -19.01 -9.51 -10.57
N SER A 50 -18.30 -10.04 -9.59
CA SER A 50 -18.69 -11.26 -8.88
C SER A 50 -20.00 -11.07 -8.14
N LEU A 51 -20.17 -9.97 -7.42
CA LEU A 51 -21.44 -9.61 -6.75
C LEU A 51 -22.60 -9.48 -7.73
N SER A 52 -22.37 -8.87 -8.89
CA SER A 52 -23.41 -8.71 -9.92
C SER A 52 -23.78 -10.05 -10.58
N THR A 53 -22.83 -10.99 -10.67
CA THR A 53 -23.05 -12.31 -11.26
C THR A 53 -23.73 -13.28 -10.29
N ILE A 54 -23.62 -13.06 -8.97
CA ILE A 54 -24.15 -13.96 -7.92
C ILE A 54 -25.68 -14.15 -7.98
N GLU A 55 -26.43 -13.30 -8.67
CA GLU A 55 -27.90 -13.42 -8.81
C GLU A 55 -28.37 -13.67 -10.25
N SER A 56 -27.54 -13.31 -11.25
CA SER A 56 -27.99 -13.09 -12.64
C SER A 56 -28.16 -14.36 -13.48
N LEU A 57 -27.66 -15.52 -13.04
CA LEU A 57 -27.81 -16.78 -13.76
C LEU A 57 -29.02 -17.54 -13.20
N THR A 58 -30.22 -17.21 -13.70
CA THR A 58 -31.40 -18.08 -13.57
C THR A 58 -31.02 -19.49 -14.01
N TYR A 59 -30.84 -20.38 -13.03
CA TYR A 59 -30.51 -21.76 -13.28
C TYR A 59 -31.78 -22.42 -13.84
N SER A 60 -31.86 -22.59 -15.16
CA SER A 60 -32.92 -23.37 -15.82
C SER A 60 -34.37 -22.93 -15.49
N GLY A 61 -34.64 -21.62 -15.45
CA GLY A 61 -36.02 -21.09 -15.33
C GLY A 61 -36.68 -21.20 -13.96
N ASN A 62 -35.94 -21.56 -12.91
CA ASN A 62 -36.43 -21.62 -11.53
C ASN A 62 -35.80 -20.52 -10.65
N LEU A 63 -36.58 -20.00 -9.68
CA LEU A 63 -36.08 -19.06 -8.68
C LEU A 63 -34.94 -19.71 -7.88
N TYR A 64 -33.85 -18.97 -7.68
CA TYR A 64 -32.75 -19.44 -6.84
C TYR A 64 -33.23 -19.56 -5.38
N PRO A 65 -33.06 -20.71 -4.71
CA PRO A 65 -33.56 -20.89 -3.36
C PRO A 65 -32.78 -20.03 -2.36
N ASP A 66 -33.50 -19.41 -1.40
CA ASP A 66 -32.91 -18.55 -0.37
C ASP A 66 -31.78 -19.21 0.41
N SER A 67 -31.81 -20.54 0.54
CA SER A 67 -30.75 -21.34 1.18
C SER A 67 -29.37 -21.14 0.57
N ALA A 68 -29.30 -20.91 -0.74
CA ALA A 68 -28.05 -20.74 -1.46
C ALA A 68 -27.52 -19.30 -1.39
N ASN A 69 -28.38 -18.31 -1.16
CA ASN A 69 -27.95 -16.95 -0.80
C ASN A 69 -27.37 -16.93 0.62
N ILE A 70 -28.09 -17.54 1.58
CA ILE A 70 -27.66 -17.61 2.98
C ILE A 70 -26.31 -18.33 3.13
N SER A 71 -26.09 -19.43 2.39
CA SER A 71 -24.82 -20.15 2.44
C SER A 71 -23.64 -19.32 1.92
N GLY A 72 -23.85 -18.50 0.88
CA GLY A 72 -22.85 -17.57 0.36
C GLY A 72 -22.43 -16.51 1.39
N TRP A 73 -23.41 -15.91 2.08
CA TRP A 73 -23.13 -14.95 3.15
C TRP A 73 -22.44 -15.57 4.36
N ILE A 74 -22.80 -16.80 4.73
CA ILE A 74 -22.12 -17.53 5.82
C ILE A 74 -20.66 -17.82 5.45
N LEU A 75 -20.38 -18.32 4.24
CA LEU A 75 -19.01 -18.57 3.79
C LEU A 75 -18.18 -17.27 3.72
N PHE A 76 -18.79 -16.18 3.24
CA PHE A 76 -18.14 -14.87 3.19
C PHE A 76 -17.80 -14.35 4.58
N THR A 77 -18.75 -14.41 5.53
CA THR A 77 -18.55 -13.93 6.90
C THR A 77 -17.51 -14.76 7.65
N ILE A 78 -17.47 -16.09 7.47
CA ILE A 78 -16.43 -16.95 8.06
C ILE A 78 -15.05 -16.59 7.52
N GLY A 79 -14.91 -16.42 6.20
CA GLY A 79 -13.63 -16.03 5.59
C GLY A 79 -13.17 -14.64 6.05
N MET A 80 -14.09 -13.67 6.07
CA MET A 80 -13.81 -12.31 6.54
C MET A 80 -13.52 -12.24 8.03
N ALA A 81 -14.12 -13.10 8.86
CA ALA A 81 -13.90 -13.13 10.30
C ALA A 81 -12.55 -13.73 10.69
N GLN A 82 -11.96 -14.59 9.86
CA GLN A 82 -10.64 -15.18 10.15
C GLN A 82 -9.54 -14.12 10.24
N PHE A 83 -9.50 -13.15 9.33
CA PHE A 83 -8.49 -12.08 9.35
C PHE A 83 -8.47 -11.24 10.65
N PRO A 84 -9.61 -10.67 11.13
CA PRO A 84 -9.64 -9.93 12.38
C PRO A 84 -9.41 -10.82 13.60
N LEU A 85 -9.84 -12.09 13.59
CA LEU A 85 -9.56 -13.00 14.71
C LEU A 85 -8.06 -13.19 14.95
N TRP A 86 -7.30 -13.45 13.89
CA TRP A 86 -5.83 -13.57 13.98
C TRP A 86 -5.17 -12.24 14.33
N ALA A 87 -5.67 -11.12 13.79
CA ALA A 87 -5.16 -9.80 14.13
C ALA A 87 -5.36 -9.46 15.61
N ILE A 88 -6.55 -9.70 16.16
CA ILE A 88 -6.88 -9.49 17.58
C ILE A 88 -6.03 -10.43 18.46
N TRP A 89 -5.89 -11.70 18.09
CA TRP A 89 -5.06 -12.64 18.85
C TRP A 89 -3.60 -12.20 18.90
N ASN A 90 -3.03 -11.78 17.77
CA ASN A 90 -1.65 -11.29 17.70
C ASN A 90 -1.46 -10.00 18.51
N ILE A 91 -2.40 -9.06 18.43
CA ILE A 91 -2.38 -7.82 19.20
C ILE A 91 -2.49 -8.15 20.70
N SER A 92 -3.45 -8.98 21.11
CA SER A 92 -3.66 -9.35 22.51
C SER A 92 -2.48 -10.09 23.13
N THR A 93 -1.69 -10.83 22.34
CA THR A 93 -0.55 -11.62 22.83
C THR A 93 0.74 -10.79 22.88
N ASN A 94 0.90 -9.79 22.01
CA ASN A 94 2.15 -9.02 21.88
C ASN A 94 2.07 -7.59 22.46
N THR A 95 0.94 -7.16 23.02
CA THR A 95 0.70 -5.76 23.42
C THR A 95 0.62 -5.60 24.94
N ASN A 96 1.47 -4.72 25.47
CA ASN A 96 1.36 -4.14 26.83
C ASN A 96 0.90 -2.66 26.81
N GLY A 97 0.33 -2.17 25.69
CA GLY A 97 -0.06 -0.77 25.46
C GLY A 97 -1.46 -0.58 24.82
N GLY A 98 -1.78 0.62 24.33
CA GLY A 98 -3.08 0.95 23.75
C GLY A 98 -3.33 0.31 22.37
N ILE A 99 -4.58 -0.03 22.08
CA ILE A 99 -5.00 -0.71 20.82
C ILE A 99 -4.53 0.06 19.57
N TRP A 100 -4.54 1.40 19.63
CA TRP A 100 -4.11 2.26 18.53
C TRP A 100 -2.60 2.17 18.24
N ASP A 101 -1.77 2.02 19.27
CA ASP A 101 -0.33 1.86 19.12
C ASP A 101 0.02 0.51 18.48
N SER A 102 -0.75 -0.53 18.80
CA SER A 102 -0.60 -1.86 18.21
C SER A 102 -1.04 -1.91 16.74
N ILE A 103 -2.09 -1.19 16.38
CA ILE A 103 -2.51 -1.07 14.98
C ILE A 103 -1.45 -0.28 14.18
N CYS A 104 -0.97 0.85 14.71
CA CYS A 104 0.04 1.66 14.03
C CYS A 104 1.40 0.93 13.92
N SER A 105 1.79 0.16 14.93
CA SER A 105 3.01 -0.66 14.87
C SER A 105 2.89 -1.85 13.93
N SER A 106 1.70 -2.45 13.79
CA SER A 106 1.45 -3.55 12.84
C SER A 106 1.47 -3.09 11.38
N ILE A 107 1.05 -1.85 11.12
CA ILE A 107 1.10 -1.24 9.78
C ILE A 107 2.53 -0.78 9.45
N ARG A 108 3.37 -0.55 10.47
CA ARG A 108 4.79 -0.21 10.26
C ARG A 108 5.54 -1.42 9.74
N SER A 109 6.41 -1.19 8.76
CA SER A 109 7.30 -2.22 8.23
C SER A 109 8.11 -2.86 9.35
N SER A 110 8.15 -4.20 9.37
CA SER A 110 8.86 -4.95 10.42
C SER A 110 10.33 -4.51 10.51
N PRO A 111 10.87 -4.27 11.72
CA PRO A 111 12.26 -3.87 11.90
C PRO A 111 13.27 -4.98 11.52
N LYS A 112 12.82 -6.23 11.40
CA LYS A 112 13.65 -7.36 10.96
C LYS A 112 13.76 -7.46 9.43
N TRP A 113 13.03 -6.63 8.68
CA TRP A 113 12.94 -6.73 7.23
C TRP A 113 14.27 -6.33 6.55
N GLY A 114 14.72 -7.15 5.60
CA GLY A 114 15.96 -6.96 4.84
C GLY A 114 16.61 -8.28 4.41
N PRO A 115 17.62 -8.24 3.52
CA PRO A 115 18.34 -9.44 3.08
C PRO A 115 19.11 -10.09 4.24
N SER A 116 19.09 -11.43 4.30
CA SER A 116 19.69 -12.19 5.42
C SER A 116 21.22 -12.22 5.40
N LYS A 117 21.86 -12.07 4.23
CA LYS A 117 23.31 -12.06 4.10
C LYS A 117 23.87 -10.69 4.47
N GLU A 118 24.94 -10.68 5.25
CA GLU A 118 25.58 -9.46 5.74
C GLU A 118 26.07 -8.53 4.61
N ASN A 119 26.65 -9.09 3.54
CA ASN A 119 27.13 -8.31 2.40
C ASN A 119 25.97 -7.61 1.66
N ASP A 120 24.94 -8.36 1.29
CA ASP A 120 23.75 -7.83 0.60
C ASP A 120 23.03 -6.78 1.45
N LYS A 121 23.05 -6.94 2.78
CA LYS A 121 22.47 -5.98 3.74
C LYS A 121 23.23 -4.65 3.75
N ARG A 122 24.56 -4.68 3.69
CA ARG A 122 25.38 -3.46 3.59
C ARG A 122 25.10 -2.72 2.29
N GLU A 123 25.04 -3.44 1.17
CA GLU A 123 24.70 -2.87 -0.13
C GLU A 123 23.30 -2.26 -0.13
N TRP A 124 22.33 -2.96 0.46
CA TRP A 124 20.95 -2.48 0.58
C TRP A 124 20.85 -1.21 1.44
N ILE A 125 21.56 -1.14 2.57
CA ILE A 125 21.61 0.06 3.42
C ILE A 125 22.25 1.24 2.67
N ALA A 126 23.38 1.00 1.99
CA ALA A 126 24.04 2.01 1.18
C ALA A 126 23.14 2.52 0.04
N PHE A 127 22.40 1.62 -0.61
CA PHE A 127 21.43 1.96 -1.64
C PHE A 127 20.29 2.82 -1.09
N LYS A 128 19.68 2.44 0.04
CA LYS A 128 18.62 3.23 0.69
C LYS A 128 19.12 4.62 1.11
N ALA A 129 20.35 4.72 1.62
CA ALA A 129 20.97 5.99 1.97
C ALA A 129 21.13 6.89 0.73
N LYS A 130 21.57 6.32 -0.41
CA LYS A 130 21.68 7.04 -1.68
C LYS A 130 20.31 7.54 -2.16
N CYS A 131 19.28 6.70 -2.16
CA CYS A 131 17.93 7.11 -2.55
C CYS A 131 17.37 8.21 -1.63
N ALA A 132 17.67 8.17 -0.33
CA ALA A 132 17.27 9.21 0.61
C ALA A 132 17.94 10.55 0.31
N GLN A 133 19.24 10.54 0.01
CA GLN A 133 19.99 11.73 -0.41
C GLN A 133 19.44 12.33 -1.70
N GLU A 134 19.17 11.51 -2.72
CA GLU A 134 18.60 11.97 -3.99
C GLU A 134 17.24 12.66 -3.80
N ARG A 135 16.39 12.12 -2.91
CA ARG A 135 15.09 12.75 -2.56
C ARG A 135 15.27 14.09 -1.87
N ALA A 136 16.23 14.20 -0.95
CA ALA A 136 16.55 15.46 -0.27
C ALA A 136 17.02 16.53 -1.28
N ASN A 137 17.96 16.16 -2.16
CA ASN A 137 18.47 17.04 -3.22
C ASN A 137 17.36 17.50 -4.17
N ARG A 138 16.46 16.59 -4.56
CA ARG A 138 15.30 16.93 -5.41
C ARG A 138 14.37 17.93 -4.72
N ASN A 139 14.12 17.76 -3.43
CA ASN A 139 13.27 18.67 -2.64
C ASN A 139 13.93 20.06 -2.52
N GLU A 140 15.23 20.11 -2.26
CA GLU A 140 16.00 21.36 -2.20
C GLU A 140 15.98 22.11 -3.54
N SER A 141 16.25 21.41 -4.65
CA SER A 141 16.17 22.00 -5.99
C SER A 141 14.76 22.55 -6.30
N GLY A 142 13.71 21.85 -5.86
CA GLY A 142 12.33 22.33 -5.97
C GLY A 142 12.08 23.64 -5.20
N LYS A 143 12.57 23.72 -3.95
CA LYS A 143 12.47 24.94 -3.14
C LYS A 143 13.22 26.12 -3.75
N ILE A 144 14.44 25.88 -4.26
CA ILE A 144 15.23 26.91 -4.95
C ILE A 144 14.48 27.42 -6.18
N LYS A 145 13.94 26.52 -7.00
CA LYS A 145 13.13 26.92 -8.17
C LYS A 145 11.92 27.76 -7.77
N GLN A 146 11.20 27.36 -6.73
CA GLN A 146 10.07 28.14 -6.21
C GLN A 146 10.50 29.52 -5.69
N LEU A 147 11.65 29.60 -5.01
CA LEU A 147 12.18 30.86 -4.50
C LEU A 147 12.58 31.79 -5.65
N CYS A 148 13.34 31.29 -6.63
CA CYS A 148 13.71 32.03 -7.83
C CYS A 148 12.47 32.56 -8.57
N GLN A 149 11.43 31.73 -8.72
CA GLN A 149 10.17 32.14 -9.34
C GLN A 149 9.50 33.30 -8.58
N LYS A 150 9.46 33.23 -7.23
CA LYS A 150 8.91 34.33 -6.41
C LYS A 150 9.70 35.62 -6.55
N ILE A 151 11.03 35.54 -6.51
CA ILE A 151 11.91 36.72 -6.69
C ILE A 151 11.68 37.33 -8.08
N GLN A 152 11.63 36.51 -9.14
CA GLN A 152 11.33 36.97 -10.49
C GLN A 152 9.98 37.67 -10.59
N ASN A 153 8.95 37.15 -9.91
CA ASN A 153 7.62 37.77 -9.90
C ASN A 153 7.60 39.10 -9.14
N LEU A 154 8.38 39.23 -8.05
CA LEU A 154 8.50 40.49 -7.29
C LEU A 154 9.21 41.58 -8.09
N ILE A 155 10.30 41.23 -8.79
CA ILE A 155 11.02 42.17 -9.67
C ILE A 155 10.13 42.64 -10.83
N ARG A 156 9.23 41.79 -11.33
CA ARG A 156 8.33 42.12 -12.45
C ARG A 156 7.15 43.02 -12.05
N CYS A 157 6.85 43.18 -10.76
CA CYS A 157 5.77 44.05 -10.25
C CYS A 157 6.25 45.41 -9.71
N SER A 158 7.56 45.67 -9.69
CA SER A 158 8.15 46.98 -9.35
C SER A 158 8.56 47.74 -10.59
#